data_AF-A0A5C8JKM2-F1
#
_entry.id   AF-A0A5C8JKM2-F1
#
_cell.length_a   1.000
_cell.length_b   1.000
_cell.length_c   1.000
_cell.angle_alpha   90.00
_cell.angle_beta   90.00
_cell.angle_gamma   90.00
#
_symmetry.space_group_name_H-M   'P 1'
#
loop_
_entity.id
_entity.type
_entity.pdbx_description
1 polymer ?
#
loop_
_entity_poly.entity_id
_entity_poly.type
_entity_poly.pdbx_seq_one_letter_code
_entity_poly.pdbx_strand_id
1 'polypeptide(L)'
;MFKKTTKRFSISLLVLILFLSPLGYFKSVKADTFKPQTATSVYDDLTGNYGLLGIASQFHIFAKGNTTLNTHTNGNIATANLIGNTNFGTNIKSEETEHVAVEYSYIQNITSINGSSEISDQAGRSTKFVLGNAVKTELVDNGNAVSVNGTKLDHIKAASIYQDSATSTYIDFASEFSKLNAASTTLASQVASQVASQVVESSDFSDMNNRVIDFSNAAATDQIFISIDADVLSASTPLKISNPNGAMLVFNVVGASDSLNINSKIEYGTRVNHETETFSDAKIMWNFGNSLKTLNVNAPFQGTVLAPEAAVTAYQNLDGSIIATDVTINAESHRWDLAPVSITAASIVDPSTSESTSSSSSLSTSQESSTPQSSSSSSTQESSTPQSSSSSSTQESSTPQSSSSSSTQESSTPQSSSSSSTQESSTP
;
A
#
# COMPACT_ATOMS: atom_id res chain seq x y z
N MET A 1 68.55 -89.20 30.98
CA MET A 1 68.93 -88.07 31.85
C MET A 1 67.75 -87.09 31.88
N PHE A 2 67.30 -86.62 33.05
CA PHE A 2 66.36 -85.50 33.33
C PHE A 2 65.17 -85.23 32.36
N LYS A 3 63.90 -85.45 32.78
CA LYS A 3 62.91 -84.44 33.27
C LYS A 3 62.31 -83.53 32.15
N LYS A 4 61.01 -83.13 32.13
CA LYS A 4 59.92 -83.20 33.13
C LYS A 4 58.51 -82.95 32.50
N THR A 5 57.44 -83.50 33.12
CA THR A 5 56.00 -83.03 33.24
C THR A 5 55.27 -82.30 32.09
N THR A 6 54.07 -82.65 31.57
CA THR A 6 52.71 -83.03 32.11
C THR A 6 51.73 -81.88 32.45
N LYS A 7 50.43 -82.10 32.08
CA LYS A 7 49.13 -81.39 32.33
C LYS A 7 48.72 -80.36 31.24
N ARG A 8 47.43 -80.05 30.95
CA ARG A 8 46.07 -80.71 30.97
C ARG A 8 45.15 -79.87 30.01
N PHE A 9 44.21 -80.40 29.21
CA PHE A 9 42.86 -81.02 29.45
C PHE A 9 41.70 -80.03 29.68
N SER A 10 40.50 -80.37 29.15
CA SER A 10 39.20 -79.64 29.05
C SER A 10 39.07 -78.73 27.82
N ILE A 11 38.09 -78.87 26.89
CA ILE A 11 36.61 -79.02 26.96
C ILE A 11 35.91 -77.71 27.36
N SER A 12 35.27 -77.01 26.41
CA SER A 12 33.80 -77.07 26.24
C SER A 12 33.25 -76.19 25.09
N LEU A 13 31.97 -76.46 24.75
CA LEU A 13 30.92 -75.59 24.21
C LEU A 13 31.03 -75.00 22.78
N LEU A 14 30.30 -75.64 21.87
CA LEU A 14 29.72 -75.06 20.64
C LEU A 14 28.63 -74.03 21.01
N VAL A 15 28.70 -72.80 20.49
CA VAL A 15 27.55 -71.86 20.49
C VAL A 15 27.37 -71.24 19.12
N LEU A 16 26.35 -71.70 18.38
CA LEU A 16 25.93 -71.12 17.11
C LEU A 16 24.98 -69.94 17.37
N ILE A 17 25.51 -68.72 17.43
CA ILE A 17 24.66 -67.51 17.56
C ILE A 17 24.14 -67.12 16.17
N LEU A 18 22.87 -67.41 15.94
CA LEU A 18 22.09 -66.87 14.83
C LEU A 18 21.92 -65.36 14.99
N PHE A 19 22.71 -64.58 14.27
CA PHE A 19 22.41 -63.16 14.04
C PHE A 19 21.24 -63.00 13.07
N LEU A 20 20.03 -63.29 13.55
CA LEU A 20 18.82 -62.73 12.95
C LEU A 20 18.79 -61.24 13.28
N SER A 21 19.41 -60.44 12.42
CA SER A 21 19.15 -59.00 12.41
C SER A 21 17.68 -58.77 12.05
N PRO A 22 16.88 -58.11 12.89
CA PRO A 22 15.59 -57.62 12.43
C PRO A 22 15.88 -56.54 11.38
N LEU A 23 15.50 -56.81 10.12
CA LEU A 23 15.38 -55.76 9.13
C LEU A 23 14.25 -54.84 9.61
N GLY A 24 14.63 -53.81 10.35
CA GLY A 24 13.73 -52.79 10.83
C GLY A 24 13.03 -52.18 9.64
N TYR A 25 11.72 -52.41 9.53
CA TYR A 25 10.86 -51.71 8.60
C TYR A 25 10.80 -50.25 9.05
N PHE A 26 11.81 -49.48 8.65
CA PHE A 26 11.73 -48.04 8.59
C PHE A 26 10.63 -47.70 7.59
N LYS A 27 9.37 -47.64 8.08
CA LYS A 27 8.35 -46.85 7.42
C LYS A 27 8.96 -45.47 7.25
N SER A 28 9.23 -45.09 6.00
CA SER A 28 9.48 -43.69 5.68
C SER A 28 8.21 -42.95 6.04
N VAL A 29 8.21 -42.36 7.24
CA VAL A 29 7.22 -41.36 7.62
C VAL A 29 7.53 -40.18 6.71
N LYS A 30 6.82 -40.13 5.59
CA LYS A 30 6.59 -38.84 4.94
C LYS A 30 5.95 -37.98 6.02
N ALA A 31 6.65 -36.94 6.46
CA ALA A 31 5.97 -35.84 7.12
C ALA A 31 4.89 -35.38 6.15
N ASP A 32 3.63 -35.31 6.60
CA ASP A 32 2.56 -34.77 5.78
C ASP A 32 2.94 -33.32 5.46
N THR A 33 3.27 -33.09 4.19
CA THR A 33 3.79 -31.80 3.73
C THR A 33 2.73 -30.76 4.01
N PHE A 34 3.09 -29.73 4.79
CA PHE A 34 2.18 -28.64 5.09
C PHE A 34 1.61 -28.07 3.79
N LYS A 35 0.29 -27.88 3.77
CA LYS A 35 -0.42 -27.23 2.67
C LYS A 35 -1.17 -26.03 3.23
N PRO A 36 -0.87 -24.81 2.77
CA PRO A 36 -1.74 -23.66 2.89
C PRO A 36 -3.18 -23.96 2.51
N GLN A 37 -4.10 -23.14 3.03
CA GLN A 37 -5.45 -23.08 2.47
C GLN A 37 -5.39 -22.51 1.04
N THR A 38 -6.21 -23.02 0.12
CA THR A 38 -6.27 -22.44 -1.23
C THR A 38 -6.94 -21.08 -1.18
N ALA A 39 -6.29 -20.04 -1.71
CA ALA A 39 -6.88 -18.73 -1.91
C ALA A 39 -7.89 -18.77 -3.06
N THR A 40 -9.02 -18.08 -2.90
CA THR A 40 -9.99 -17.83 -3.96
C THR A 40 -9.73 -16.44 -4.56
N SER A 41 -10.73 -15.65 -4.96
CA SER A 41 -10.53 -14.25 -5.32
C SER A 41 -10.55 -13.36 -4.08
N VAL A 42 -9.76 -12.28 -4.09
CA VAL A 42 -9.89 -11.16 -3.15
C VAL A 42 -11.31 -10.60 -3.04
N TYR A 43 -12.10 -10.68 -4.12
CA TYR A 43 -13.49 -10.24 -4.14
C TYR A 43 -14.46 -11.16 -3.38
N ASP A 44 -14.05 -12.37 -3.00
CA ASP A 44 -14.84 -13.24 -2.13
C ASP A 44 -14.74 -12.81 -0.65
N ASP A 45 -13.65 -12.14 -0.26
CA ASP A 45 -13.44 -11.58 1.07
C ASP A 45 -13.86 -10.10 1.13
N LEU A 46 -13.28 -9.29 0.23
CA LEU A 46 -13.50 -7.85 0.11
C LEU A 46 -14.72 -7.58 -0.78
N THR A 47 -15.90 -7.83 -0.19
CA THR A 47 -17.22 -7.72 -0.84
C THR A 47 -17.87 -6.33 -0.75
N GLY A 48 -17.20 -5.35 -0.13
CA GLY A 48 -17.73 -4.00 0.08
C GLY A 48 -17.71 -3.10 -1.17
N ASN A 49 -18.40 -1.97 -1.10
CA ASN A 49 -18.25 -0.89 -2.08
C ASN A 49 -17.11 0.04 -1.65
N TYR A 50 -15.96 -0.10 -2.31
CA TYR A 50 -14.74 0.68 -2.03
C TYR A 50 -14.57 1.89 -2.96
N GLY A 51 -15.61 2.23 -3.76
CA GLY A 51 -15.57 3.36 -4.67
C GLY A 51 -14.53 3.19 -5.79
N LEU A 52 -13.99 4.32 -6.27
CA LEU A 52 -13.13 4.36 -7.45
C LEU A 52 -11.76 3.70 -7.30
N LEU A 53 -11.26 3.52 -6.08
CA LEU A 53 -9.99 2.81 -5.83
C LEU A 53 -10.18 1.29 -5.81
N GLY A 54 -11.43 0.79 -5.74
CA GLY A 54 -11.71 -0.63 -5.58
C GLY A 54 -11.01 -1.21 -4.35
N ILE A 55 -10.64 -2.48 -4.41
CA ILE A 55 -9.98 -3.15 -3.27
C ILE A 55 -8.66 -2.50 -2.81
N ALA A 56 -8.04 -1.63 -3.63
CA ALA A 56 -6.76 -1.01 -3.30
C ALA A 56 -6.85 0.00 -2.13
N SER A 57 -8.03 0.53 -1.81
CA SER A 57 -8.21 1.35 -0.60
C SER A 57 -8.10 0.54 0.70
N GLN A 58 -8.20 -0.79 0.63
CA GLN A 58 -8.16 -1.69 1.80
C GLN A 58 -6.76 -2.16 2.18
N PHE A 59 -5.73 -1.55 1.59
CA PHE A 59 -4.32 -1.85 1.85
C PHE A 59 -3.55 -0.56 2.15
N HIS A 60 -2.61 -0.63 3.10
CA HIS A 60 -1.64 0.44 3.32
C HIS A 60 -0.69 0.58 2.13
N ILE A 61 -0.23 -0.55 1.57
CA ILE A 61 0.59 -0.57 0.35
C ILE A 61 -0.05 -1.48 -0.69
N PHE A 62 -0.30 -0.95 -1.88
CA PHE A 62 -0.83 -1.68 -3.04
C PHE A 62 0.10 -1.48 -4.24
N ALA A 63 0.88 -2.51 -4.59
CA ALA A 63 1.95 -2.41 -5.59
C ALA A 63 1.94 -3.55 -6.63
N LYS A 64 1.93 -3.20 -7.92
CA LYS A 64 2.05 -4.19 -9.03
C LYS A 64 3.49 -4.67 -9.29
N GLY A 65 4.48 -4.03 -8.68
CA GLY A 65 5.91 -4.36 -8.76
C GLY A 65 6.45 -4.72 -7.38
N ASN A 66 7.49 -4.01 -6.93
CA ASN A 66 8.21 -4.30 -5.69
C ASN A 66 7.71 -3.43 -4.54
N THR A 67 7.65 -4.01 -3.34
CA THR A 67 7.55 -3.28 -2.07
C THR A 67 8.82 -3.50 -1.26
N THR A 68 9.61 -2.45 -1.05
CA THR A 68 10.84 -2.48 -0.26
C THR A 68 10.61 -1.80 1.08
N LEU A 69 10.84 -2.51 2.18
CA LEU A 69 10.68 -1.98 3.54
C LEU A 69 12.05 -1.93 4.23
N ASN A 70 12.52 -0.72 4.54
CA ASN A 70 13.76 -0.48 5.26
C ASN A 70 13.52 0.08 6.69
N THR A 71 12.27 0.44 6.99
CA THR A 71 11.80 1.04 8.26
C THR A 71 10.43 0.48 8.65
N HIS A 72 9.94 0.85 9.84
CA HIS A 72 8.67 0.35 10.37
C HIS A 72 7.49 0.71 9.46
N THR A 73 6.58 -0.24 9.24
CA THR A 73 5.46 -0.11 8.29
C THR A 73 4.17 -0.61 8.93
N ASN A 74 3.48 0.27 9.67
CA ASN A 74 2.26 -0.07 10.39
C ASN A 74 1.06 -0.16 9.43
N GLY A 75 0.98 -1.27 8.69
CA GLY A 75 -0.10 -1.54 7.76
C GLY A 75 0.07 -2.84 6.96
N ASN A 76 -1.02 -3.31 6.37
CA ASN A 76 -1.09 -4.47 5.49
C ASN A 76 -0.59 -4.18 4.07
N ILE A 77 -0.17 -5.23 3.35
CA ILE A 77 0.49 -5.09 2.05
C ILE A 77 -0.12 -6.03 1.01
N ALA A 78 -0.47 -5.48 -0.15
CA ALA A 78 -0.68 -6.22 -1.40
C ALA A 78 0.45 -5.89 -2.38
N THR A 79 1.34 -6.85 -2.66
CA THR A 79 2.49 -6.63 -3.53
C THR A 79 2.83 -7.82 -4.44
N ALA A 80 3.34 -7.54 -5.64
CA ALA A 80 3.84 -8.57 -6.54
C ALA A 80 5.19 -9.14 -6.10
N ASN A 81 6.04 -8.35 -5.42
CA ASN A 81 7.30 -8.82 -4.80
C ASN A 81 7.65 -8.05 -3.52
N LEU A 82 7.80 -8.74 -2.39
CA LEU A 82 8.27 -8.15 -1.13
C LEU A 82 9.80 -8.22 -0.98
N ILE A 83 10.41 -7.09 -0.62
CA ILE A 83 11.77 -6.94 -0.08
C ILE A 83 11.63 -6.35 1.34
N GLY A 84 11.14 -7.17 2.27
CA GLY A 84 10.80 -6.78 3.63
C GLY A 84 11.98 -6.99 4.58
N ASN A 85 12.82 -5.98 4.74
CA ASN A 85 13.96 -6.05 5.66
C ASN A 85 13.49 -5.79 7.11
N THR A 86 12.44 -4.96 7.26
CA THR A 86 11.69 -4.70 8.49
C THR A 86 10.34 -5.41 8.52
N ASN A 87 9.70 -5.42 9.70
CA ASN A 87 8.34 -5.92 9.89
C ASN A 87 7.28 -4.94 9.35
N PHE A 88 6.09 -5.48 9.08
CA PHE A 88 4.88 -4.75 8.72
C PHE A 88 3.63 -5.38 9.34
N GLY A 89 2.47 -4.75 9.20
CA GLY A 89 1.17 -5.17 9.76
C GLY A 89 0.51 -4.04 10.55
N THR A 90 -0.82 -4.04 10.66
CA THR A 90 -1.58 -2.97 11.33
C THR A 90 -1.66 -3.23 12.85
N ASN A 91 -0.84 -2.53 13.66
CA ASN A 91 -0.79 -2.71 15.11
C ASN A 91 -2.15 -2.47 15.79
N ILE A 92 -2.50 -3.37 16.71
CA ILE A 92 -3.77 -3.35 17.44
C ILE A 92 -3.76 -2.21 18.48
N LYS A 93 -4.83 -1.41 18.53
CA LYS A 93 -4.98 -0.28 19.45
C LYS A 93 -6.09 -0.55 20.47
N SER A 94 -5.70 -1.06 21.64
CA SER A 94 -6.63 -1.48 22.71
C SER A 94 -7.50 -0.39 23.34
N GLU A 95 -7.37 0.87 22.92
CA GLU A 95 -8.21 2.01 23.36
C GLU A 95 -9.22 2.46 22.28
N GLU A 96 -9.11 1.96 21.05
CA GLU A 96 -10.07 2.25 19.98
C GLU A 96 -11.33 1.38 20.10
N THR A 97 -12.46 1.88 19.58
CA THR A 97 -13.76 1.18 19.63
C THR A 97 -14.12 0.45 18.34
N GLU A 98 -13.36 0.68 17.28
CA GLU A 98 -13.45 0.00 15.98
C GLU A 98 -12.08 -0.63 15.69
N HIS A 99 -12.06 -1.85 15.14
CA HIS A 99 -10.83 -2.56 14.79
C HIS A 99 -10.98 -3.22 13.41
N VAL A 100 -9.86 -3.44 12.72
CA VAL A 100 -9.84 -4.09 11.40
C VAL A 100 -10.08 -5.60 11.56
N ALA A 101 -11.35 -6.03 11.63
CA ALA A 101 -11.74 -7.40 12.02
C ALA A 101 -10.94 -8.53 11.33
N VAL A 102 -10.55 -8.35 10.06
CA VAL A 102 -9.60 -9.23 9.36
C VAL A 102 -8.49 -8.42 8.68
N GLU A 103 -7.23 -8.71 9.00
CA GLU A 103 -6.07 -8.23 8.24
C GLU A 103 -5.95 -9.05 6.95
N TYR A 104 -6.05 -8.41 5.79
CA TYR A 104 -5.76 -9.04 4.50
C TYR A 104 -4.43 -8.53 3.97
N SER A 105 -3.50 -9.44 3.69
CA SER A 105 -2.23 -9.14 3.02
C SER A 105 -2.02 -10.15 1.90
N TYR A 106 -1.48 -9.71 0.76
CA TYR A 106 -1.17 -10.57 -0.38
C TYR A 106 0.23 -10.33 -0.89
N ILE A 107 1.06 -11.37 -0.88
CA ILE A 107 2.46 -11.28 -1.31
C ILE A 107 2.75 -12.38 -2.31
N GLN A 108 2.70 -12.02 -3.60
CA GLN A 108 2.82 -12.97 -4.70
C GLN A 108 4.22 -13.57 -4.79
N ASN A 109 5.27 -12.80 -4.49
CA ASN A 109 6.65 -13.27 -4.40
C ASN A 109 7.36 -12.65 -3.19
N ILE A 110 8.29 -13.39 -2.59
CA ILE A 110 9.10 -12.92 -1.45
C ILE A 110 10.58 -13.04 -1.81
N THR A 111 11.25 -11.89 -1.93
CA THR A 111 12.71 -11.78 -2.00
C THR A 111 13.31 -11.76 -0.58
N SER A 112 12.73 -10.97 0.32
CA SER A 112 13.01 -10.99 1.76
C SER A 112 11.74 -10.68 2.56
N ILE A 113 11.67 -11.18 3.79
CA ILE A 113 10.62 -10.89 4.77
C ILE A 113 11.20 -11.01 6.17
N ASN A 114 10.71 -10.19 7.10
CA ASN A 114 11.10 -10.22 8.51
C ASN A 114 10.24 -11.24 9.29
N GLY A 115 10.82 -11.95 10.26
CA GLY A 115 10.10 -12.97 11.03
C GLY A 115 8.97 -12.42 11.90
N SER A 116 9.07 -11.15 12.31
CA SER A 116 8.05 -10.45 13.12
C SER A 116 7.05 -9.66 12.27
N SER A 117 6.97 -9.91 10.96
CA SER A 117 5.90 -9.38 10.09
C SER A 117 4.53 -9.98 10.42
N GLU A 118 3.50 -9.23 10.03
CA GLU A 118 2.08 -9.41 10.37
C GLU A 118 1.79 -9.29 11.87
N ILE A 119 0.50 -9.27 12.23
CA ILE A 119 0.04 -9.30 13.62
C ILE A 119 -0.48 -10.70 14.02
N SER A 120 -0.44 -10.98 15.33
CA SER A 120 -1.00 -12.20 15.91
C SER A 120 -2.51 -12.09 16.08
N ASP A 121 -3.29 -13.11 15.66
CA ASP A 121 -4.75 -13.08 15.85
C ASP A 121 -5.13 -12.98 17.35
N GLN A 122 -6.10 -12.12 17.64
CA GLN A 122 -6.73 -11.91 18.96
C GLN A 122 -8.26 -12.09 18.87
N ALA A 123 -8.98 -11.89 19.98
CA ALA A 123 -10.43 -12.01 20.00
C ALA A 123 -11.09 -10.92 19.13
N GLY A 124 -11.72 -11.32 18.02
CA GLY A 124 -12.33 -10.39 17.05
C GLY A 124 -11.37 -9.81 16.01
N ARG A 125 -10.11 -10.24 15.99
CA ARG A 125 -9.04 -9.71 15.12
C ARG A 125 -8.23 -10.88 14.55
N SER A 126 -8.37 -11.20 13.27
CA SER A 126 -7.63 -12.32 12.63
C SER A 126 -6.87 -11.90 11.38
N THR A 127 -5.84 -12.66 11.02
CA THR A 127 -5.02 -12.41 9.82
C THR A 127 -5.31 -13.44 8.73
N LYS A 128 -5.46 -12.98 7.48
CA LYS A 128 -5.48 -13.78 6.25
C LYS A 128 -4.26 -13.40 5.41
N PHE A 129 -3.14 -14.08 5.66
CA PHE A 129 -1.89 -13.85 4.94
C PHE A 129 -1.85 -14.74 3.70
N VAL A 130 -1.99 -14.13 2.52
CA VAL A 130 -2.09 -14.81 1.24
C VAL A 130 -0.77 -14.73 0.47
N LEU A 131 -0.31 -15.87 -0.05
CA LEU A 131 0.98 -16.02 -0.71
C LEU A 131 0.84 -16.49 -2.16
N GLY A 132 1.78 -16.12 -3.02
CA GLY A 132 1.83 -16.70 -4.37
C GLY A 132 2.22 -18.18 -4.36
N ASN A 133 1.74 -18.93 -5.36
CA ASN A 133 1.95 -20.38 -5.54
C ASN A 133 3.43 -20.80 -5.64
N ALA A 134 4.35 -19.85 -5.91
CA ALA A 134 5.80 -20.08 -5.93
C ALA A 134 6.48 -19.96 -4.56
N VAL A 135 5.83 -19.32 -3.57
CA VAL A 135 6.38 -19.15 -2.22
C VAL A 135 6.34 -20.48 -1.48
N LYS A 136 7.48 -20.90 -0.89
CA LYS A 136 7.55 -22.15 -0.12
C LYS A 136 7.02 -21.91 1.29
N THR A 137 6.15 -22.80 1.77
CA THR A 137 5.61 -22.76 3.13
C THR A 137 5.86 -24.08 3.85
N GLU A 138 6.48 -24.04 5.03
CA GLU A 138 6.77 -25.25 5.81
C GLU A 138 6.41 -25.07 7.29
N LEU A 139 5.87 -26.11 7.93
CA LEU A 139 5.66 -26.14 9.38
C LEU A 139 7.01 -26.32 10.09
N VAL A 140 7.31 -25.44 11.04
CA VAL A 140 8.53 -25.41 11.85
C VAL A 140 8.18 -25.41 13.34
N ASP A 141 9.19 -25.36 14.22
CA ASP A 141 9.05 -25.40 15.69
C ASP A 141 8.10 -26.53 16.15
N ASN A 142 8.35 -27.76 15.66
CA ASN A 142 7.54 -28.96 15.89
C ASN A 142 6.05 -28.87 15.44
N GLY A 143 5.74 -27.95 14.54
CA GLY A 143 4.37 -27.71 14.03
C GLY A 143 3.65 -26.55 14.71
N ASN A 144 4.32 -25.82 15.61
CA ASN A 144 3.73 -24.68 16.32
C ASN A 144 3.85 -23.35 15.54
N ALA A 145 4.68 -23.28 14.51
CA ALA A 145 4.88 -22.09 13.68
C ALA A 145 5.03 -22.44 12.19
N VAL A 146 4.93 -21.44 11.31
CA VAL A 146 5.16 -21.57 9.87
C VAL A 146 6.43 -20.81 9.48
N SER A 147 7.13 -21.31 8.46
CA SER A 147 8.13 -20.55 7.72
C SER A 147 7.72 -20.31 6.28
N VAL A 148 8.14 -19.16 5.74
CA VAL A 148 7.96 -18.74 4.34
C VAL A 148 9.33 -18.53 3.70
N ASN A 149 9.61 -19.23 2.60
CA ASN A 149 10.94 -19.30 1.96
C ASN A 149 12.13 -19.61 2.91
N GLY A 150 11.86 -20.21 4.09
CA GLY A 150 12.83 -20.53 5.13
C GLY A 150 12.88 -19.55 6.32
N THR A 151 12.27 -18.36 6.20
CA THR A 151 12.09 -17.44 7.34
C THR A 151 10.90 -17.88 8.18
N LYS A 152 11.10 -18.22 9.46
CA LYS A 152 9.98 -18.45 10.40
C LYS A 152 9.22 -17.14 10.63
N LEU A 153 7.90 -17.20 10.66
CA LEU A 153 7.02 -16.11 11.09
C LEU A 153 6.59 -16.35 12.54
N ASP A 154 6.77 -15.35 13.40
CA ASP A 154 6.47 -15.45 14.83
C ASP A 154 5.00 -15.15 15.17
N HIS A 155 4.32 -14.38 14.32
CA HIS A 155 2.93 -13.93 14.56
C HIS A 155 1.87 -14.73 13.78
N ILE A 156 2.26 -15.46 12.73
CA ILE A 156 1.32 -16.13 11.81
C ILE A 156 1.13 -17.61 12.15
N LYS A 157 -0.14 -17.99 12.34
CA LYS A 157 -0.57 -19.38 12.55
C LYS A 157 -0.76 -20.10 11.22
N ALA A 158 -0.60 -21.43 11.22
CA ALA A 158 -0.79 -22.27 10.02
C ALA A 158 -2.19 -22.17 9.38
N ALA A 159 -3.22 -21.84 10.16
CA ALA A 159 -4.57 -21.61 9.64
C ALA A 159 -4.71 -20.26 8.91
N SER A 160 -3.89 -19.27 9.25
CA SER A 160 -3.91 -17.91 8.69
C SER A 160 -3.18 -17.82 7.32
N ILE A 161 -2.48 -18.88 6.91
CA ILE A 161 -1.74 -18.97 5.65
C ILE A 161 -2.65 -19.49 4.53
N TYR A 162 -2.82 -18.66 3.50
CA TYR A 162 -3.48 -19.00 2.25
C TYR A 162 -2.49 -18.91 1.08
N GLN A 163 -2.74 -19.63 -0.01
CA GLN A 163 -1.87 -19.62 -1.19
C GLN A 163 -2.67 -19.67 -2.49
N ASP A 164 -2.22 -18.88 -3.48
CA ASP A 164 -2.72 -18.90 -4.86
C ASP A 164 -2.80 -20.34 -5.42
N SER A 165 -3.76 -20.59 -6.31
CA SER A 165 -3.81 -21.87 -7.00
C SER A 165 -2.79 -21.92 -8.14
N ALA A 166 -2.53 -23.12 -8.68
CA ALA A 166 -1.71 -23.27 -9.88
C ALA A 166 -2.30 -22.62 -11.15
N THR A 167 -3.51 -22.07 -11.08
CA THR A 167 -4.27 -21.50 -12.21
C THR A 167 -4.95 -20.15 -11.91
N SER A 168 -4.80 -19.60 -10.70
CA SER A 168 -5.47 -18.34 -10.30
C SER A 168 -4.71 -17.65 -9.17
N THR A 169 -4.55 -16.33 -9.29
CA THR A 169 -4.02 -15.46 -8.22
C THR A 169 -5.16 -14.86 -7.40
N TYR A 170 -4.88 -14.56 -6.12
CA TYR A 170 -5.80 -13.89 -5.22
C TYR A 170 -6.15 -12.47 -5.69
N ILE A 171 -5.14 -11.74 -6.16
CA ILE A 171 -5.26 -10.43 -6.83
C ILE A 171 -4.64 -10.54 -8.23
N ASP A 172 -5.32 -10.01 -9.24
CA ASP A 172 -4.76 -9.75 -10.56
C ASP A 172 -4.30 -8.28 -10.61
N PHE A 173 -3.04 -8.04 -10.30
CA PHE A 173 -2.48 -6.68 -10.29
C PHE A 173 -2.56 -5.98 -11.66
N ALA A 174 -2.58 -6.71 -12.79
CA ALA A 174 -2.73 -6.08 -14.10
C ALA A 174 -4.17 -5.58 -14.32
N SER A 175 -5.16 -6.38 -13.90
CA SER A 175 -6.57 -5.98 -13.91
C SER A 175 -6.85 -4.82 -12.94
N GLU A 176 -6.35 -4.90 -11.70
CA GLU A 176 -6.55 -3.81 -10.72
C GLU A 176 -5.85 -2.51 -11.13
N PHE A 177 -4.61 -2.56 -11.63
CA PHE A 177 -3.95 -1.33 -12.08
C PHE A 177 -4.56 -0.76 -13.35
N SER A 178 -5.17 -1.57 -14.21
CA SER A 178 -5.99 -1.06 -15.34
C SER A 178 -7.18 -0.23 -14.83
N LYS A 179 -7.87 -0.70 -13.78
CA LYS A 179 -8.96 0.05 -13.12
C LYS A 179 -8.44 1.32 -12.44
N LEU A 180 -7.30 1.24 -11.73
CA LEU A 180 -6.70 2.39 -11.04
C LEU A 180 -6.21 3.48 -12.00
N ASN A 181 -5.67 3.12 -13.17
CA ASN A 181 -5.35 4.06 -14.24
C ASN A 181 -6.60 4.77 -14.77
N ALA A 182 -7.69 4.03 -14.97
CA ALA A 182 -8.97 4.60 -15.38
C ALA A 182 -9.57 5.51 -14.30
N ALA A 183 -9.49 5.12 -13.03
CA ALA A 183 -9.90 5.93 -11.89
C ALA A 183 -9.11 7.24 -11.82
N SER A 184 -7.78 7.18 -11.83
CA SER A 184 -6.87 8.34 -11.91
C SER A 184 -7.26 9.30 -13.04
N THR A 185 -7.54 8.77 -14.24
CA THR A 185 -7.98 9.57 -15.40
C THR A 185 -9.34 10.22 -15.16
N THR A 186 -10.27 9.50 -14.54
CA THR A 186 -11.64 9.96 -14.28
C THR A 186 -11.69 11.03 -13.18
N LEU A 187 -10.86 10.89 -12.14
CA LEU A 187 -10.68 11.88 -11.06
C LEU A 187 -10.08 13.18 -11.60
N ALA A 188 -9.02 13.11 -12.42
CA ALA A 188 -8.42 14.27 -13.07
C ALA A 188 -9.43 14.98 -14.00
N SER A 189 -10.30 14.22 -14.66
CA SER A 189 -11.35 14.75 -15.54
C SER A 189 -12.47 15.49 -14.79
N GLN A 190 -12.63 15.32 -13.46
CA GLN A 190 -13.68 16.03 -12.71
C GLN A 190 -13.43 17.53 -12.62
N VAL A 191 -12.18 17.95 -12.37
CA VAL A 191 -11.83 19.38 -12.24
C VAL A 191 -12.14 20.12 -13.54
N ALA A 192 -11.91 19.49 -14.70
CA ALA A 192 -12.17 20.05 -16.02
C ALA A 192 -13.66 20.24 -16.36
N SER A 193 -14.60 19.84 -15.48
CA SER A 193 -16.04 19.83 -15.77
C SER A 193 -16.92 20.66 -14.83
N GLN A 194 -16.40 21.13 -13.69
CA GLN A 194 -17.25 21.68 -12.61
C GLN A 194 -17.06 23.18 -12.35
N VAL A 195 -15.85 23.73 -12.50
CA VAL A 195 -15.55 25.17 -12.37
C VAL A 195 -14.54 25.57 -13.45
N ALA A 196 -14.46 26.86 -13.79
CA ALA A 196 -13.34 27.38 -14.58
C ALA A 196 -12.02 27.02 -13.91
N SER A 197 -11.00 26.63 -14.69
CA SER A 197 -9.83 25.87 -14.24
C SER A 197 -8.87 26.62 -13.32
N GLN A 198 -9.28 26.88 -12.08
CA GLN A 198 -8.40 27.30 -11.00
C GLN A 198 -7.56 26.09 -10.57
N VAL A 199 -6.32 26.06 -11.02
CA VAL A 199 -5.25 25.27 -10.42
C VAL A 199 -4.76 26.04 -9.21
N VAL A 200 -4.58 25.38 -8.07
CA VAL A 200 -3.87 25.98 -6.93
C VAL A 200 -2.39 26.08 -7.31
N GLU A 201 -1.93 27.31 -7.54
CA GLU A 201 -0.57 27.64 -7.97
C GLU A 201 0.24 28.27 -6.81
N SER A 202 1.57 28.35 -6.94
CA SER A 202 2.41 28.95 -5.89
C SER A 202 2.16 30.46 -5.72
N SER A 203 1.56 31.12 -6.71
CA SER A 203 1.14 32.53 -6.66
C SER A 203 -0.07 32.80 -5.77
N ASP A 204 -0.85 31.78 -5.40
CA ASP A 204 -2.06 31.94 -4.58
C ASP A 204 -1.73 32.15 -3.10
N PHE A 205 -0.46 31.99 -2.72
CA PHE A 205 0.03 32.14 -1.35
C PHE A 205 0.82 33.44 -1.18
N SER A 206 0.15 34.49 -0.68
CA SER A 206 0.77 35.79 -0.39
C SER A 206 1.89 35.72 0.67
N ASP A 207 1.88 34.71 1.55
CA ASP A 207 3.01 34.30 2.38
C ASP A 207 3.33 32.80 2.20
N MET A 208 4.44 32.51 1.53
CA MET A 208 4.93 31.14 1.30
C MET A 208 5.31 30.38 2.57
N ASN A 209 5.37 31.01 3.74
CA ASN A 209 5.60 30.34 5.03
C ASN A 209 4.29 29.90 5.71
N ASN A 210 3.14 30.49 5.33
CA ASN A 210 1.84 30.29 5.98
C ASN A 210 0.79 29.86 4.94
N ARG A 211 1.10 28.80 4.19
CA ARG A 211 0.28 28.33 3.05
C ARG A 211 -0.89 27.48 3.53
N VAL A 212 -2.11 27.96 3.29
CA VAL A 212 -3.36 27.31 3.71
C VAL A 212 -4.32 27.19 2.53
N ILE A 213 -4.85 26.00 2.30
CA ILE A 213 -6.02 25.76 1.45
C ILE A 213 -7.19 25.46 2.40
N ASP A 214 -8.29 26.21 2.30
CA ASP A 214 -9.37 26.18 3.30
C ASP A 214 -10.72 25.72 2.74
N PHE A 215 -11.22 24.65 3.35
CA PHE A 215 -12.50 23.99 3.06
C PHE A 215 -13.48 24.18 4.23
N SER A 216 -13.30 25.24 5.05
CA SER A 216 -14.19 25.60 6.16
C SER A 216 -15.67 25.76 5.77
N ASN A 217 -15.95 26.10 4.50
CA ASN A 217 -17.29 26.23 3.94
C ASN A 217 -17.87 24.92 3.34
N ALA A 218 -17.07 23.85 3.23
CA ALA A 218 -17.52 22.55 2.70
C ALA A 218 -18.32 21.76 3.74
N ALA A 219 -19.35 21.02 3.32
CA ALA A 219 -20.10 20.12 4.19
C ALA A 219 -19.48 18.71 4.25
N ALA A 220 -19.72 17.99 5.33
CA ALA A 220 -19.27 16.60 5.54
C ALA A 220 -19.72 15.60 4.45
N THR A 221 -20.72 15.98 3.65
CA THR A 221 -21.29 15.19 2.55
C THR A 221 -20.57 15.39 1.21
N ASP A 222 -19.73 16.41 1.09
CA ASP A 222 -19.25 16.88 -0.19
C ASP A 222 -18.02 16.08 -0.66
N GLN A 223 -17.86 15.97 -1.98
CA GLN A 223 -16.65 15.43 -2.61
C GLN A 223 -16.09 16.50 -3.55
N ILE A 224 -14.98 17.11 -3.16
CA ILE A 224 -14.38 18.27 -3.82
C ILE A 224 -13.15 17.81 -4.59
N PHE A 225 -13.11 18.15 -5.88
CA PHE A 225 -12.03 17.81 -6.80
C PHE A 225 -11.24 19.08 -7.11
N ILE A 226 -9.98 19.12 -6.70
CA ILE A 226 -9.08 20.27 -6.82
C ILE A 226 -7.97 19.91 -7.82
N SER A 227 -7.52 20.87 -8.64
CA SER A 227 -6.21 20.76 -9.32
C SER A 227 -5.18 21.55 -8.52
N ILE A 228 -3.99 21.00 -8.32
CA ILE A 228 -2.89 21.66 -7.62
C ILE A 228 -1.60 21.49 -8.43
N ASP A 229 -0.83 22.55 -8.60
CA ASP A 229 0.42 22.46 -9.34
C ASP A 229 1.52 21.78 -8.53
N ALA A 230 2.33 20.97 -9.21
CA ALA A 230 3.46 20.25 -8.65
C ALA A 230 4.50 21.13 -7.94
N ASP A 231 4.67 22.39 -8.37
CA ASP A 231 5.58 23.34 -7.70
C ASP A 231 5.10 23.70 -6.29
N VAL A 232 3.78 23.71 -6.03
CA VAL A 232 3.22 23.94 -4.69
C VAL A 232 3.67 22.83 -3.72
N LEU A 233 3.76 21.59 -4.19
CA LEU A 233 4.23 20.45 -3.40
C LEU A 233 5.76 20.34 -3.36
N SER A 234 6.45 20.95 -4.32
CA SER A 234 7.91 20.98 -4.44
C SER A 234 8.58 22.06 -3.57
N ALA A 235 7.83 23.05 -3.07
CA ALA A 235 8.30 24.03 -2.11
C ALA A 235 8.73 23.38 -0.77
N SER A 236 9.64 24.04 -0.03
CA SER A 236 10.23 23.51 1.22
C SER A 236 9.53 23.93 2.53
N THR A 237 8.40 24.64 2.42
CA THR A 237 7.57 25.06 3.56
C THR A 237 6.35 24.15 3.73
N PRO A 238 5.68 24.15 4.90
CA PRO A 238 4.43 23.39 5.06
C PRO A 238 3.35 23.82 4.06
N LEU A 239 2.41 22.92 3.81
CA LEU A 239 1.13 23.17 3.14
C LEU A 239 0.01 22.64 4.04
N LYS A 240 -0.82 23.54 4.56
CA LYS A 240 -1.92 23.20 5.46
C LYS A 240 -3.24 23.07 4.70
N ILE A 241 -3.95 21.98 4.95
CA ILE A 241 -5.28 21.69 4.39
C ILE A 241 -6.30 21.79 5.52
N SER A 242 -7.07 22.87 5.56
CA SER A 242 -8.11 23.10 6.58
C SER A 242 -9.41 22.44 6.15
N ASN A 243 -9.84 21.38 6.83
CA ASN A 243 -11.08 20.64 6.52
C ASN A 243 -11.88 20.33 7.81
N PRO A 244 -12.40 21.36 8.51
CA PRO A 244 -13.00 21.18 9.84
C PRO A 244 -14.30 20.36 9.84
N ASN A 245 -14.97 20.25 8.69
CA ASN A 245 -16.24 19.52 8.54
C ASN A 245 -16.06 18.11 7.95
N GLY A 246 -14.84 17.71 7.55
CA GLY A 246 -14.56 16.36 7.06
C GLY A 246 -15.12 16.03 5.66
N ALA A 247 -15.19 17.02 4.76
CA ALA A 247 -15.52 16.79 3.35
C ALA A 247 -14.47 15.87 2.68
N MET A 248 -14.83 15.14 1.63
CA MET A 248 -13.86 14.33 0.86
C MET A 248 -13.08 15.22 -0.11
N LEU A 249 -11.75 15.24 0.00
CA LEU A 249 -10.85 16.05 -0.81
C LEU A 249 -10.01 15.20 -1.77
N VAL A 250 -10.12 15.47 -3.06
CA VAL A 250 -9.33 14.84 -4.12
C VAL A 250 -8.45 15.89 -4.79
N PHE A 251 -7.16 15.87 -4.47
CA PHE A 251 -6.16 16.72 -5.12
C PHE A 251 -5.60 16.01 -6.35
N ASN A 252 -5.86 16.54 -7.54
CA ASN A 252 -5.25 16.11 -8.79
C ASN A 252 -4.00 16.96 -9.04
N VAL A 253 -2.83 16.33 -9.02
CA VAL A 253 -1.55 17.02 -9.19
C VAL A 253 -1.29 17.23 -10.68
N VAL A 254 -1.13 18.50 -11.08
CA VAL A 254 -0.82 18.92 -12.46
C VAL A 254 0.59 19.53 -12.51
N GLY A 255 1.08 19.89 -13.70
CA GLY A 255 2.43 20.47 -13.89
C GLY A 255 3.60 19.49 -13.73
N ALA A 256 3.39 18.34 -13.06
CA ALA A 256 4.43 17.35 -12.80
C ALA A 256 5.10 16.79 -14.07
N SER A 257 6.42 16.66 -14.02
CA SER A 257 7.24 15.98 -15.04
C SER A 257 7.21 14.45 -14.87
N ASP A 258 8.10 13.72 -15.55
CA ASP A 258 8.32 12.29 -15.29
C ASP A 258 8.75 12.01 -13.82
N SER A 259 9.30 13.01 -13.12
CA SER A 259 9.67 12.93 -11.70
C SER A 259 9.11 14.11 -10.88
N LEU A 260 8.76 13.85 -9.62
CA LEU A 260 8.29 14.84 -8.65
C LEU A 260 8.94 14.60 -7.27
N ASN A 261 9.29 15.70 -6.58
CA ASN A 261 9.85 15.70 -5.23
C ASN A 261 8.93 16.48 -4.30
N ILE A 262 8.18 15.80 -3.43
CA ILE A 262 7.33 16.43 -2.41
C ILE A 262 8.22 16.88 -1.25
N ASN A 263 8.60 18.15 -1.26
CA ASN A 263 9.41 18.76 -0.20
C ASN A 263 8.54 19.51 0.83
N SER A 264 7.26 19.70 0.52
CA SER A 264 6.29 20.33 1.42
C SER A 264 5.78 19.34 2.45
N LYS A 265 5.86 19.68 3.74
CA LYS A 265 5.13 18.94 4.79
C LYS A 265 3.64 19.15 4.57
N ILE A 266 2.86 18.07 4.50
CA ILE A 266 1.40 18.15 4.44
C ILE A 266 0.84 18.16 5.87
N GLU A 267 -0.03 19.12 6.16
CA GLU A 267 -0.72 19.24 7.45
C GLU A 267 -2.24 19.24 7.23
N TYR A 268 -2.89 18.09 7.43
CA TYR A 268 -4.32 17.92 7.21
C TYR A 268 -5.13 18.12 8.51
N GLY A 269 -5.97 19.15 8.53
CA GLY A 269 -6.84 19.51 9.64
C GLY A 269 -6.07 19.74 10.94
N THR A 270 -6.25 18.83 11.90
CA THR A 270 -5.50 18.74 13.15
C THR A 270 -4.83 17.38 13.34
N ARG A 271 -4.69 16.56 12.27
CA ARG A 271 -4.10 15.23 12.36
C ARG A 271 -2.60 15.32 12.57
N VAL A 272 -2.10 14.69 13.63
CA VAL A 272 -0.69 14.31 13.78
C VAL A 272 -0.49 12.91 13.23
N ASN A 273 0.70 12.60 12.71
CA ASN A 273 0.98 11.26 12.20
C ASN A 273 0.96 10.22 13.33
N HIS A 274 0.14 9.18 13.20
CA HIS A 274 0.01 8.13 14.22
C HIS A 274 -0.56 6.81 13.66
N GLU A 275 -0.17 5.70 14.29
CA GLU A 275 -0.81 4.40 14.13
C GLU A 275 -2.26 4.41 14.65
N THR A 276 -3.20 3.88 13.86
CA THR A 276 -4.61 3.69 14.24
C THR A 276 -5.21 2.46 13.55
N GLU A 277 -6.35 1.96 14.03
CA GLU A 277 -7.22 0.99 13.33
C GLU A 277 -8.53 1.63 12.82
N THR A 278 -8.80 2.88 13.20
CA THR A 278 -10.01 3.64 12.88
C THR A 278 -9.73 4.65 11.76
N PHE A 279 -10.23 4.38 10.56
CA PHE A 279 -9.93 5.20 9.35
C PHE A 279 -11.07 6.16 8.96
N SER A 280 -12.02 6.43 9.85
CA SER A 280 -13.24 7.20 9.52
C SER A 280 -12.98 8.69 9.23
N ASP A 281 -11.84 9.23 9.64
CA ASP A 281 -11.34 10.59 9.34
C ASP A 281 -10.52 10.69 8.03
N ALA A 282 -10.23 9.56 7.36
CA ALA A 282 -9.48 9.50 6.11
C ALA A 282 -10.29 10.05 4.93
N LYS A 283 -10.17 11.38 4.70
CA LYS A 283 -10.92 12.14 3.69
C LYS A 283 -10.04 12.97 2.74
N ILE A 284 -8.78 12.59 2.57
CA ILE A 284 -7.85 13.28 1.65
C ILE A 284 -7.05 12.30 0.81
N MET A 285 -7.04 12.51 -0.51
CA MET A 285 -6.19 11.78 -1.44
C MET A 285 -5.51 12.68 -2.48
N TRP A 286 -4.40 12.18 -3.00
CA TRP A 286 -3.52 12.83 -3.95
C TRP A 286 -3.38 11.94 -5.20
N ASN A 287 -4.01 12.36 -6.29
CA ASN A 287 -3.93 11.72 -7.59
C ASN A 287 -2.79 12.33 -8.41
N PHE A 288 -1.71 11.58 -8.60
CA PHE A 288 -0.52 12.01 -9.35
C PHE A 288 -0.58 11.67 -10.85
N GLY A 289 -1.71 11.14 -11.33
CA GLY A 289 -1.90 10.76 -12.73
C GLY A 289 -1.09 9.53 -13.15
N ASN A 290 -1.12 9.24 -14.45
CA ASN A 290 -0.49 8.05 -15.05
C ASN A 290 0.79 8.39 -15.85
N SER A 291 1.08 9.69 -16.04
CA SER A 291 2.30 10.19 -16.69
C SER A 291 3.52 10.06 -15.77
N LEU A 292 3.39 10.45 -14.50
CA LEU A 292 4.48 10.43 -13.52
C LEU A 292 5.16 9.05 -13.43
N LYS A 293 6.49 9.01 -13.32
CA LYS A 293 7.31 7.78 -13.26
C LYS A 293 8.09 7.66 -11.95
N THR A 294 8.37 8.76 -11.26
CA THR A 294 9.02 8.76 -9.93
C THR A 294 8.41 9.81 -9.01
N LEU A 295 8.06 9.40 -7.79
CA LEU A 295 7.55 10.27 -6.74
C LEU A 295 8.39 10.09 -5.47
N ASN A 296 9.13 11.12 -5.07
CA ASN A 296 9.90 11.12 -3.83
C ASN A 296 9.17 11.96 -2.79
N VAL A 297 8.82 11.35 -1.64
CA VAL A 297 8.19 12.05 -0.51
C VAL A 297 9.27 12.38 0.51
N ASN A 298 9.76 13.62 0.45
CA ASN A 298 10.93 14.13 1.16
C ASN A 298 10.58 14.90 2.45
N ALA A 299 9.29 15.07 2.74
CA ALA A 299 8.75 15.72 3.93
C ALA A 299 7.55 14.91 4.47
N PRO A 300 7.17 15.06 5.75
CA PRO A 300 6.06 14.27 6.31
C PRO A 300 4.75 14.52 5.58
N PHE A 301 4.04 13.43 5.27
CA PHE A 301 2.92 13.41 4.32
C PHE A 301 1.66 12.81 4.95
N GLN A 302 0.49 13.26 4.48
CA GLN A 302 -0.82 12.84 4.98
C GLN A 302 -1.81 12.72 3.80
N GLY A 303 -2.50 11.59 3.74
CA GLY A 303 -3.49 11.25 2.72
C GLY A 303 -3.04 10.16 1.75
N THR A 304 -4.00 9.53 1.08
CA THR A 304 -3.73 8.40 0.18
C THR A 304 -3.07 8.87 -1.12
N VAL A 305 -1.97 8.22 -1.49
CA VAL A 305 -1.20 8.45 -2.72
C VAL A 305 -1.68 7.51 -3.81
N LEU A 306 -2.25 8.07 -4.89
CA LEU A 306 -2.59 7.35 -6.12
C LEU A 306 -1.61 7.75 -7.22
N ALA A 307 -0.64 6.88 -7.53
CA ALA A 307 0.37 7.09 -8.57
C ALA A 307 0.62 5.79 -9.38
N PRO A 308 -0.39 5.28 -10.14
CA PRO A 308 -0.42 3.89 -10.61
C PRO A 308 0.78 3.46 -11.48
N GLU A 309 1.41 4.41 -12.17
CA GLU A 309 2.50 4.19 -13.14
C GLU A 309 3.85 4.79 -12.68
N ALA A 310 3.98 5.10 -11.39
CA ALA A 310 5.21 5.63 -10.79
C ALA A 310 5.83 4.67 -9.77
N ALA A 311 7.15 4.76 -9.58
CA ALA A 311 7.83 4.29 -8.37
C ALA A 311 7.74 5.38 -7.28
N VAL A 312 7.23 5.02 -6.10
CA VAL A 312 7.07 5.93 -4.95
C VAL A 312 8.11 5.60 -3.88
N THR A 313 8.86 6.60 -3.41
CA THR A 313 9.78 6.45 -2.27
C THR A 313 9.42 7.41 -1.14
N ALA A 314 9.07 6.86 0.02
CA ALA A 314 8.84 7.62 1.25
C ALA A 314 10.15 7.75 2.04
N TYR A 315 10.76 8.94 2.01
CA TYR A 315 11.95 9.29 2.79
C TYR A 315 11.64 9.91 4.15
N GLN A 316 10.39 10.35 4.37
CA GLN A 316 9.86 10.89 5.62
C GLN A 316 8.50 10.27 5.95
N ASN A 317 8.01 10.45 7.19
CA ASN A 317 6.82 9.76 7.68
C ASN A 317 5.56 10.00 6.84
N LEU A 318 4.77 8.95 6.62
CA LEU A 318 3.55 9.01 5.80
C LEU A 318 2.37 8.33 6.51
N ASP A 319 1.26 9.07 6.67
CA ASP A 319 -0.04 8.56 7.12
C ASP A 319 -0.99 8.48 5.91
N GLY A 320 -1.41 7.28 5.52
CA GLY A 320 -2.23 7.06 4.31
C GLY A 320 -1.73 5.90 3.45
N SER A 321 -2.60 5.39 2.58
CA SER A 321 -2.25 4.31 1.67
C SER A 321 -1.37 4.77 0.49
N ILE A 322 -0.53 3.89 -0.05
CA ILE A 322 0.28 4.12 -1.24
C ILE A 322 -0.08 3.10 -2.34
N ILE A 323 -0.56 3.60 -3.48
CA ILE A 323 -0.98 2.81 -4.64
C ILE A 323 -0.07 3.16 -5.83
N ALA A 324 0.85 2.26 -6.20
CA ALA A 324 1.98 2.58 -7.10
C ALA A 324 2.52 1.37 -7.90
N THR A 325 3.44 1.62 -8.85
CA THR A 325 4.19 0.53 -9.51
C THR A 325 5.14 -0.15 -8.53
N ASP A 326 6.08 0.61 -7.98
CA ASP A 326 6.99 0.18 -6.92
C ASP A 326 6.83 1.10 -5.70
N VAL A 327 7.04 0.58 -4.50
CA VAL A 327 6.99 1.34 -3.24
C VAL A 327 8.24 1.07 -2.42
N THR A 328 8.92 2.12 -1.96
CA THR A 328 10.06 2.02 -1.04
C THR A 328 9.82 2.86 0.22
N ILE A 329 9.88 2.21 1.38
CA ILE A 329 9.64 2.81 2.70
C ILE A 329 10.98 2.95 3.43
N ASN A 330 11.49 4.19 3.50
CA ASN A 330 12.76 4.57 4.16
C ASN A 330 12.56 5.38 5.45
N ALA A 331 11.32 5.76 5.77
CA ALA A 331 10.89 6.29 7.06
C ALA A 331 9.62 5.55 7.53
N GLU A 332 9.19 5.76 8.77
CA GLU A 332 8.02 5.06 9.32
C GLU A 332 6.71 5.48 8.62
N SER A 333 5.82 4.54 8.35
CA SER A 333 4.52 4.82 7.72
C SER A 333 3.36 4.13 8.44
N HIS A 334 2.19 4.76 8.42
CA HIS A 334 0.98 4.28 9.11
C HIS A 334 -0.21 4.19 8.15
N ARG A 335 -0.93 3.08 8.25
CA ARG A 335 -2.19 2.83 7.56
C ARG A 335 -3.26 3.84 7.95
N TRP A 336 -3.94 4.37 6.93
CA TRP A 336 -5.06 5.29 7.08
C TRP A 336 -5.93 5.21 5.81
N ASP A 337 -6.73 4.14 5.72
CA ASP A 337 -7.49 3.74 4.53
C ASP A 337 -8.53 4.80 4.13
N LEU A 338 -8.43 5.34 2.92
CA LEU A 338 -9.34 6.37 2.41
C LEU A 338 -10.80 5.88 2.36
N ALA A 339 -11.73 6.70 2.86
CA ALA A 339 -13.16 6.42 2.71
C ALA A 339 -13.60 6.42 1.22
N PRO A 340 -14.58 5.59 0.79
CA PRO A 340 -14.91 5.39 -0.63
C PRO A 340 -15.24 6.66 -1.43
N VAL A 341 -14.34 7.08 -2.32
CA VAL A 341 -14.56 8.18 -3.28
C VAL A 341 -15.49 7.70 -4.39
N SER A 342 -16.53 8.49 -4.70
CA SER A 342 -17.59 8.11 -5.65
C SER A 342 -18.06 9.34 -6.44
N ILE A 343 -17.86 9.33 -7.76
CA ILE A 343 -18.36 10.39 -8.64
C ILE A 343 -19.87 10.21 -8.85
N THR A 344 -20.64 10.97 -8.08
CA THR A 344 -22.05 11.30 -8.38
C THR A 344 -22.09 12.53 -9.29
N ALA A 345 -23.24 12.81 -9.91
CA ALA A 345 -23.47 14.12 -10.53
C ALA A 345 -23.47 15.18 -9.43
N ALA A 346 -22.51 16.11 -9.48
CA ALA A 346 -21.99 16.77 -8.29
C ALA A 346 -22.83 17.92 -7.73
N SER A 347 -22.68 18.14 -6.42
CA SER A 347 -22.92 19.42 -5.75
C SER A 347 -21.62 20.21 -5.75
N ILE A 348 -21.66 21.50 -6.10
CA ILE A 348 -20.47 22.35 -6.22
C ILE A 348 -20.25 23.15 -4.91
N VAL A 349 -19.03 23.10 -4.38
CA VAL A 349 -18.53 24.05 -3.36
C VAL A 349 -17.14 24.53 -3.78
N ASP A 350 -16.94 25.84 -3.69
CA ASP A 350 -15.72 26.54 -4.10
C ASP A 350 -14.74 26.68 -2.91
N PRO A 351 -13.50 26.16 -2.98
CA PRO A 351 -12.52 26.25 -1.91
C PRO A 351 -11.87 27.64 -1.86
N SER A 352 -12.26 28.44 -0.87
CA SER A 352 -11.75 29.81 -0.68
C SER A 352 -10.38 29.82 0.02
N THR A 353 -9.37 30.42 -0.61
CA THR A 353 -8.07 30.69 0.03
C THR A 353 -8.21 31.79 1.09
N SER A 354 -8.41 31.41 2.35
CA SER A 354 -8.77 32.33 3.44
C SER A 354 -7.62 33.22 3.94
N GLU A 355 -7.54 34.47 3.48
CA GLU A 355 -6.72 35.51 4.12
C GLU A 355 -7.30 35.98 5.48
N SER A 356 -6.43 36.42 6.40
CA SER A 356 -6.82 36.78 7.76
C SER A 356 -6.93 38.29 8.03
N THR A 357 -8.18 38.73 8.27
CA THR A 357 -8.59 39.93 9.02
C THR A 357 -8.29 41.33 8.48
N SER A 358 -9.36 42.08 8.21
CA SER A 358 -9.64 43.32 8.96
C SER A 358 -11.12 43.73 8.82
N SER A 359 -11.65 44.49 9.78
CA SER A 359 -13.09 44.72 9.94
C SER A 359 -13.54 46.10 9.43
N SER A 360 -14.71 46.13 8.78
CA SER A 360 -15.50 47.35 8.56
C SER A 360 -16.98 47.00 8.43
N SER A 361 -17.86 47.85 8.95
CA SER A 361 -19.30 47.59 9.04
C SER A 361 -20.13 48.72 8.46
N SER A 362 -21.12 48.41 7.63
CA SER A 362 -22.28 49.29 7.38
C SER A 362 -23.49 48.49 6.93
N LEU A 363 -24.65 48.76 7.53
CA LEU A 363 -25.94 48.23 7.08
C LEU A 363 -26.50 49.12 5.96
N SER A 364 -27.34 48.55 5.07
CA SER A 364 -28.67 49.10 4.80
C SER A 364 -29.59 48.15 4.01
N THR A 365 -30.78 47.96 4.57
CA THR A 365 -32.14 48.01 3.95
C THR A 365 -32.28 48.19 2.42
N SER A 366 -33.30 47.68 1.74
CA SER A 366 -34.45 46.80 2.09
C SER A 366 -35.28 46.50 0.82
N GLN A 367 -36.36 45.69 0.96
CA GLN A 367 -37.51 45.55 0.03
C GLN A 367 -37.29 44.78 -1.29
N GLU A 368 -38.30 44.14 -1.90
CA GLU A 368 -39.55 43.52 -1.40
C GLU A 368 -40.11 42.56 -2.48
N SER A 369 -40.96 41.60 -2.09
CA SER A 369 -41.91 40.79 -2.88
C SER A 369 -41.93 41.00 -4.42
N SER A 370 -41.86 39.95 -5.24
CA SER A 370 -42.98 39.00 -5.32
C SER A 370 -42.74 37.77 -6.20
N THR A 371 -43.34 36.66 -5.78
CA THR A 371 -43.72 35.48 -6.58
C THR A 371 -45.27 35.50 -6.76
N PRO A 372 -45.96 34.57 -7.48
CA PRO A 372 -45.48 33.32 -8.08
C PRO A 372 -46.07 32.89 -9.47
N GLN A 373 -45.61 31.72 -9.93
CA GLN A 373 -46.38 30.62 -10.55
C GLN A 373 -46.77 30.53 -12.06
N SER A 374 -46.50 29.33 -12.58
CA SER A 374 -47.40 28.43 -13.35
C SER A 374 -47.71 28.64 -14.84
N SER A 375 -47.01 27.86 -15.69
CA SER A 375 -47.57 26.86 -16.63
C SER A 375 -46.42 25.92 -17.07
N SER A 376 -46.45 24.57 -17.00
CA SER A 376 -47.30 23.55 -17.64
C SER A 376 -47.25 23.57 -19.19
N SER A 377 -47.05 22.48 -19.93
CA SER A 377 -46.74 21.05 -19.60
C SER A 377 -46.60 20.24 -20.92
N SER A 378 -46.00 19.03 -20.87
CA SER A 378 -45.95 17.99 -21.97
C SER A 378 -45.27 18.44 -23.30
N SER A 379 -44.81 17.56 -24.21
CA SER A 379 -44.71 16.08 -24.33
C SER A 379 -43.50 15.74 -25.24
N THR A 380 -42.61 14.78 -24.92
CA THR A 380 -42.65 13.32 -25.23
C THR A 380 -42.42 12.94 -26.71
N GLN A 381 -41.55 11.93 -26.95
CA GLN A 381 -41.22 11.24 -28.22
C GLN A 381 -40.41 12.04 -29.28
N GLU A 382 -39.55 11.46 -30.13
CA GLU A 382 -38.98 10.10 -30.15
C GLU A 382 -37.59 9.99 -30.84
N SER A 383 -36.92 8.87 -30.57
CA SER A 383 -35.89 8.14 -31.35
C SER A 383 -35.40 8.69 -32.71
N SER A 384 -34.07 8.74 -32.89
CA SER A 384 -33.42 8.22 -34.11
C SER A 384 -31.88 8.13 -34.02
N THR A 385 -31.36 6.90 -33.86
CA THR A 385 -30.02 6.52 -34.39
C THR A 385 -30.19 6.16 -35.88
N PRO A 386 -29.15 6.29 -36.73
CA PRO A 386 -28.44 5.06 -37.10
C PRO A 386 -26.95 5.21 -37.52
N GLN A 387 -26.30 4.04 -37.60
CA GLN A 387 -25.17 3.69 -38.49
C GLN A 387 -23.80 4.39 -38.36
N SER A 388 -22.91 3.70 -37.64
CA SER A 388 -21.82 2.90 -38.24
C SER A 388 -21.20 3.36 -39.57
N SER A 389 -19.88 3.56 -39.55
CA SER A 389 -19.00 3.12 -40.64
C SER A 389 -17.72 2.53 -40.05
N SER A 390 -17.11 1.57 -40.75
CA SER A 390 -15.87 0.92 -40.35
C SER A 390 -14.85 1.02 -41.48
N SER A 391 -13.57 1.16 -41.13
CA SER A 391 -12.46 0.96 -42.06
C SER A 391 -11.25 0.45 -41.30
N SER A 392 -10.56 -0.52 -41.90
CA SER A 392 -9.35 -1.12 -41.36
C SER A 392 -8.14 -0.66 -42.17
N SER A 393 -6.98 -0.58 -41.51
CA SER A 393 -5.69 -0.65 -42.20
C SER A 393 -4.65 -1.24 -41.28
N THR A 394 -4.07 -2.37 -41.69
CA THR A 394 -2.90 -2.98 -41.07
C THR A 394 -1.64 -2.42 -41.74
N GLN A 395 -0.64 -2.02 -40.96
CA GLN A 395 0.75 -1.98 -41.44
C GLN A 395 1.69 -2.53 -40.37
N GLU A 396 2.87 -2.95 -40.83
CA GLU A 396 3.75 -3.90 -40.17
C GLU A 396 5.19 -3.37 -40.17
N SER A 397 5.97 -3.75 -39.16
CA SER A 397 7.45 -3.73 -39.13
C SER A 397 8.18 -2.40 -39.35
N SER A 398 8.95 -2.00 -38.32
CA SER A 398 10.40 -1.88 -38.52
C SER A 398 11.17 -1.93 -37.19
N THR A 399 12.07 -2.90 -37.06
CA THR A 399 13.08 -2.97 -36.00
C THR A 399 14.31 -2.14 -36.40
N PRO A 400 15.01 -1.53 -35.43
CA PRO A 400 16.47 -1.40 -35.51
C PRO A 400 17.16 -2.24 -34.43
N GLN A 401 18.17 -3.00 -34.83
CA GLN A 401 19.01 -3.82 -33.96
C GLN A 401 20.40 -3.18 -33.82
N SER A 402 21.08 -3.44 -32.69
CA SER A 402 22.47 -3.02 -32.39
C SER A 402 22.58 -1.55 -31.96
N SER A 403 23.39 -1.18 -30.96
CA SER A 403 24.78 -1.59 -30.75
C SER A 403 25.16 -1.96 -29.31
N SER A 404 26.07 -2.92 -29.18
CA SER A 404 26.82 -3.17 -27.94
C SER A 404 28.05 -2.27 -27.84
N SER A 405 28.29 -1.68 -26.66
CA SER A 405 29.57 -1.04 -26.33
C SER A 405 30.02 -1.41 -24.92
N SER A 406 30.96 -2.34 -24.85
CA SER A 406 31.63 -2.75 -23.61
C SER A 406 32.64 -1.69 -23.15
N SER A 407 32.59 -1.26 -21.88
CA SER A 407 33.65 -0.47 -21.25
C SER A 407 33.96 -1.02 -19.85
N THR A 408 34.87 -1.99 -19.79
CA THR A 408 35.45 -2.46 -18.53
C THR A 408 36.42 -1.41 -17.99
N GLN A 409 36.26 -1.00 -16.74
CA GLN A 409 37.35 -0.43 -15.93
C GLN A 409 37.31 -0.99 -14.51
N GLU A 410 38.48 -1.07 -13.89
CA GLU A 410 38.69 -1.77 -12.62
C GLU A 410 38.55 -0.85 -11.40
N SER A 411 38.13 -1.47 -10.30
CA SER A 411 38.66 -1.32 -8.94
C SER A 411 39.23 0.04 -8.50
N SER A 412 38.60 0.63 -7.47
CA SER A 412 39.28 1.49 -6.49
C SER A 412 38.57 1.38 -5.13
N THR A 413 39.11 0.55 -4.24
CA THR A 413 38.66 0.48 -2.84
C THR A 413 39.26 1.63 -2.02
N PRO A 414 38.51 2.23 -1.09
CA PRO A 414 39.09 2.78 0.12
C PRO A 414 38.68 1.96 1.36
N GLN A 415 39.71 1.60 2.10
CA GLN A 415 39.76 0.80 3.32
C GLN A 415 38.94 1.38 4.50
N SER A 416 38.48 0.50 5.38
CA SER A 416 37.73 0.79 6.61
C SER A 416 38.47 1.73 7.59
N SER A 417 37.70 2.56 8.31
CA SER A 417 38.15 3.21 9.55
C SER A 417 37.11 3.04 10.66
N SER A 418 37.37 2.15 11.61
CA SER A 418 36.54 1.93 12.80
C SER A 418 36.92 2.90 13.94
N SER A 419 35.96 3.61 14.50
CA SER A 419 36.13 4.41 15.72
C SER A 419 35.10 4.03 16.78
N SER A 420 35.54 3.30 17.81
CA SER A 420 34.72 2.91 18.96
C SER A 420 34.69 4.00 20.03
N SER A 421 33.51 4.32 20.56
CA SER A 421 33.35 5.13 21.77
C SER A 421 32.30 4.53 22.71
N THR A 422 32.74 3.69 23.64
CA THR A 422 31.98 3.27 24.81
C THR A 422 31.92 4.38 25.85
N GLN A 423 30.74 4.69 26.39
CA GLN A 423 30.60 5.21 27.76
C GLN A 423 29.38 4.57 28.43
N GLU A 424 29.34 4.65 29.76
CA GLU A 424 28.57 3.76 30.63
C GLU A 424 27.23 4.33 31.11
N SER A 425 26.42 3.41 31.64
CA SER A 425 25.24 3.64 32.46
C SER A 425 25.39 4.73 33.54
N SER A 426 24.31 5.49 33.75
CA SER A 426 23.91 5.97 35.08
C SER A 426 22.40 6.26 35.12
N THR A 427 21.62 5.42 35.79
CA THR A 427 20.31 5.77 36.40
C THR A 427 20.56 6.60 37.68
N PRO A 428 19.61 7.41 38.18
CA PRO A 428 18.24 7.03 38.55
C PRO A 428 17.13 7.53 37.61
#